data_AF-A0A9P8SDR0-F1
#
_entry.id   AF-A0A9P8SDR0-F1
#
_cell.length_a   1.000
_cell.length_b   1.000
_cell.length_c   1.000
_cell.angle_alpha   90.00
_cell.angle_beta   90.00
_cell.angle_gamma   90.00
#
_symmetry.space_group_name_H-M   'P 1'
#
loop_
_entity.id
_entity.type
_entity.pdbx_description
1 polymer ?
#
loop_
_entity_poly.entity_id
_entity_poly.type
_entity_poly.pdbx_seq_one_letter_code
_entity_poly.pdbx_strand_id
1 'polypeptide(L)'
;MLHPGLFDGFYQPYVDAVWAKYSKEDLTVDTQSIWGQVKGRVEAGEKLTFGAVSFGTSDVFSCSTGPFVGGPGVTGEQLNIGARLAAALNRSTLLDNAQQPEGEKVKLYYGHAVTNHYARACHETSVGGRGYAFPYDDVGASRDQPDQSGFVNAPNPRELTIGVGKPLDG
;
A
#
# COMPACT_ATOMS: atom_id res chain seq x y z
N MET A 1 -18.68 1.98 13.92
CA MET A 1 -18.23 3.39 13.93
C MET A 1 -16.88 3.40 14.60
N LEU A 2 -15.81 3.79 13.91
CA LEU A 2 -14.49 3.94 14.52
C LEU A 2 -14.51 5.17 15.44
N HIS A 3 -13.97 5.06 16.65
CA HIS A 3 -13.90 6.19 17.57
C HIS A 3 -12.92 7.24 17.03
N PRO A 4 -13.30 8.54 16.99
CA PRO A 4 -12.38 9.61 16.66
C PRO A 4 -11.16 9.55 17.60
N GLY A 5 -9.96 9.59 17.02
CA GLY A 5 -8.71 9.58 17.77
C GLY A 5 -8.21 8.22 18.28
N LEU A 6 -8.91 7.12 17.97
CA LEU A 6 -8.52 5.77 18.42
C LEU A 6 -7.11 5.35 17.98
N PHE A 7 -6.62 5.92 16.88
CA PHE A 7 -5.30 5.62 16.32
C PHE A 7 -4.39 6.85 16.27
N ASP A 8 -4.72 7.92 16.99
CA ASP A 8 -3.91 9.13 17.01
C ASP A 8 -2.49 8.80 17.48
N GLY A 9 -1.52 9.13 16.64
CA GLY A 9 -0.12 8.86 16.91
C GLY A 9 0.32 7.40 16.77
N PHE A 10 -0.58 6.43 16.54
CA PHE A 10 -0.19 5.01 16.45
C PHE A 10 0.83 4.77 15.33
N TYR A 11 0.61 5.37 14.17
CA TYR A 11 1.53 5.26 13.02
C TYR A 11 2.70 6.24 13.05
N GLN A 12 2.65 7.26 13.92
CA GLN A 12 3.61 8.35 13.90
C GLN A 12 5.07 7.87 14.02
N PRO A 13 5.43 6.93 14.94
CA PRO A 13 6.82 6.48 15.05
C PRO A 13 7.34 5.80 13.78
N TYR A 14 6.49 5.04 13.09
CA TYR A 14 6.86 4.36 11.85
C TYR A 14 7.04 5.37 10.71
N VAL A 15 6.11 6.32 10.60
CA VAL A 15 6.17 7.40 9.62
C VAL A 15 7.40 8.27 9.82
N ASP A 16 7.71 8.67 11.05
CA ASP A 16 8.90 9.47 11.36
C ASP A 16 10.18 8.73 10.94
N ALA A 17 10.24 7.42 11.19
CA ALA A 17 11.37 6.59 10.76
C ALA A 17 11.50 6.51 9.23
N VAL A 18 10.37 6.36 8.51
CA VAL A 18 10.32 6.36 7.05
C VAL A 18 10.79 7.71 6.49
N TRP A 19 10.33 8.83 7.05
CA TRP A 19 10.73 10.16 6.62
C TRP A 19 12.21 10.43 6.91
N ALA A 20 12.69 10.04 8.09
CA ALA A 20 14.11 10.15 8.44
C ALA A 20 14.99 9.33 7.50
N LYS A 21 14.56 8.11 7.14
CA LYS A 21 15.24 7.25 6.17
C LYS A 21 15.32 7.92 4.79
N TYR A 22 14.19 8.31 4.22
CA TYR A 22 14.12 8.88 2.86
C TYR A 22 14.53 10.35 2.75
N SER A 23 14.91 10.99 3.85
CA SER A 23 15.72 12.22 3.82
C SER A 23 17.17 11.91 3.41
N LYS A 24 17.67 10.70 3.68
CA LYS A 24 19.07 10.27 3.49
C LYS A 24 19.28 9.29 2.33
N GLU A 25 18.21 8.68 1.83
CA GLU A 25 18.24 7.83 0.63
C GLU A 25 17.02 8.02 -0.26
N ASP A 26 17.09 7.50 -1.49
CA ASP A 26 16.00 7.59 -2.45
C ASP A 26 15.02 6.42 -2.25
N LEU A 27 13.71 6.72 -2.27
CA LEU A 27 12.66 5.74 -2.42
C LEU A 27 12.35 5.58 -3.92
N THR A 28 12.51 4.39 -4.48
CA THR A 28 12.11 4.11 -5.86
C THR A 28 10.72 3.49 -5.87
N VAL A 29 9.80 4.07 -6.64
CA VAL A 29 8.47 3.52 -6.89
C VAL A 29 8.39 3.06 -8.34
N ASP A 30 8.18 1.76 -8.54
CA ASP A 30 7.85 1.20 -9.85
C ASP A 30 6.35 1.38 -10.10
N THR A 31 6.02 2.31 -11.00
CA THR A 31 4.62 2.61 -11.33
C THR A 31 3.94 1.49 -12.10
N GLN A 32 4.70 0.50 -12.61
CA GLN A 32 4.22 -0.59 -13.47
C GLN A 32 3.30 -0.09 -14.60
N SER A 33 3.56 1.13 -15.06
CA SER A 33 2.76 1.91 -15.99
C SER A 33 3.70 2.73 -16.89
N ILE A 34 3.14 3.62 -17.72
CA ILE A 34 3.88 4.44 -18.70
C ILE A 34 4.95 5.35 -18.07
N TRP A 35 4.87 5.62 -16.76
CA TRP A 35 5.82 6.48 -16.04
C TRP A 35 7.08 5.73 -15.57
N GLY A 36 7.11 4.40 -15.67
CA GLY A 36 8.25 3.58 -15.29
C GLY A 36 8.59 3.68 -13.80
N GLN A 37 9.88 3.69 -13.48
CA GLN A 37 10.37 3.84 -12.11
C GLN A 37 10.65 5.30 -11.80
N VAL A 38 10.01 5.80 -10.73
CA VAL A 38 10.19 7.17 -10.24
C VAL A 38 10.94 7.15 -8.92
N LYS A 39 11.83 8.12 -8.71
CA LYS A 39 12.60 8.26 -7.47
C LYS A 39 12.04 9.40 -6.65
N GLY A 40 11.89 9.15 -5.35
CA GLY A 40 11.38 10.08 -4.38
C GLY A 40 12.38 10.35 -3.27
N ARG A 41 12.39 11.60 -2.81
CA ARG A 41 13.22 12.06 -1.68
C ARG A 41 12.38 12.88 -0.74
N VAL A 42 12.65 12.78 0.56
CA VAL A 42 12.10 13.76 1.51
C VAL A 42 12.91 15.05 1.40
N GLU A 43 12.23 16.12 0.99
CA GLU A 43 12.79 17.44 0.81
C GLU A 43 12.51 18.35 2.03
N ALA A 44 13.04 19.57 1.99
CA ALA A 44 12.76 20.59 3.00
C ALA A 44 11.24 20.82 3.13
N GLY A 45 10.71 20.72 4.36
CA GLY A 45 9.27 20.83 4.64
C GLY A 45 8.53 19.51 4.81
N GLU A 46 9.25 18.41 5.06
CA GLU A 46 8.67 17.08 5.38
C GLU A 46 7.76 16.52 4.28
N LYS A 47 8.05 16.87 3.03
CA LYS A 47 7.34 16.36 1.86
C LYS A 47 8.18 15.32 1.15
N LEU A 48 7.57 14.19 0.83
CA LEU A 48 8.15 13.17 -0.02
C LEU A 48 7.85 13.53 -1.48
N THR A 49 8.86 13.95 -2.23
CA THR A 49 8.74 14.45 -3.60
C THR A 49 9.30 13.46 -4.61
N PHE A 50 8.50 13.10 -5.60
CA PHE A 50 8.81 12.31 -6.80
C PHE A 50 8.70 13.22 -8.04
N GLY A 51 9.79 13.86 -8.44
CA GLY A 51 9.75 14.81 -9.56
C GLY A 51 8.78 15.98 -9.30
N ALA A 52 7.69 16.04 -10.06
CA ALA A 52 6.65 17.07 -9.92
C ALA A 52 5.54 16.72 -8.91
N VAL A 53 5.57 15.50 -8.35
CA VAL A 53 4.55 14.99 -7.43
C VAL A 53 5.10 15.02 -6.00
N SER A 54 4.38 15.63 -5.05
CA SER A 54 4.77 15.61 -3.64
C SER A 54 3.64 15.11 -2.74
N PHE A 55 4.00 14.40 -1.68
CA PHE A 55 3.07 13.88 -0.67
C PHE A 55 3.44 14.39 0.71
N GLY A 56 2.45 14.91 1.44
CA GLY A 56 2.58 15.17 2.87
C GLY A 56 2.36 13.91 3.70
N THR A 57 2.84 13.92 4.93
CA THR A 57 2.67 12.83 5.91
C THR A 57 1.21 12.39 6.07
N SER A 58 0.30 13.36 6.19
CA SER A 58 -1.14 13.10 6.33
C SER A 58 -1.79 12.51 5.07
N ASP A 59 -1.26 12.83 3.89
CA ASP A 59 -1.82 12.38 2.61
C ASP A 59 -1.54 10.90 2.37
N VAL A 60 -0.30 10.46 2.66
CA VAL A 60 0.07 9.04 2.57
C VAL A 60 -0.70 8.20 3.59
N PHE A 61 -0.99 8.77 4.77
CA PHE A 61 -1.61 8.04 5.87
C PHE A 61 -3.13 7.88 5.75
N SER A 62 -3.85 8.93 5.34
CA SER A 62 -5.31 8.87 5.32
C SER A 62 -5.87 8.00 4.20
N CYS A 63 -5.10 7.78 3.11
CA CYS A 63 -5.57 7.19 1.86
C CYS A 63 -6.89 7.82 1.34
N SER A 64 -7.26 9.02 1.84
CA SER A 64 -8.61 9.60 1.72
C SER A 64 -8.58 11.12 1.57
N THR A 65 -7.40 11.75 1.56
CA THR A 65 -7.23 13.20 1.43
C THR A 65 -6.11 13.53 0.44
N GLY A 66 -6.19 14.73 -0.15
CA GLY A 66 -5.18 15.22 -1.10
C GLY A 66 -5.12 14.38 -2.40
N PRO A 67 -3.94 13.95 -2.86
CA PRO A 67 -3.75 13.31 -4.15
C PRO A 67 -4.48 11.99 -4.39
N PHE A 68 -5.11 11.42 -3.36
CA PHE A 68 -5.78 10.12 -3.40
C PHE A 68 -7.27 10.19 -3.79
N VAL A 69 -7.90 11.36 -3.67
CA VAL A 69 -9.36 11.49 -3.89
C VAL A 69 -9.72 11.65 -5.37
N GLY A 70 -8.74 11.99 -6.21
CA GLY A 70 -9.01 12.46 -7.57
C GLY A 70 -9.71 13.82 -7.53
N GLY A 71 -9.26 14.74 -8.38
CA GLY A 71 -9.80 16.10 -8.38
C GLY A 71 -9.09 16.99 -9.38
N PRO A 72 -9.56 18.25 -9.55
CA PRO A 72 -8.91 19.21 -10.43
C PRO A 72 -7.44 19.39 -10.04
N GLY A 73 -6.52 19.05 -10.95
CA GLY A 73 -5.07 19.18 -10.73
C GLY A 73 -4.35 17.92 -10.23
N VAL A 74 -5.05 16.81 -9.94
CA VAL A 74 -4.41 15.53 -9.60
C VAL A 74 -4.11 14.74 -10.87
N THR A 75 -2.85 14.32 -11.04
CA THR A 75 -2.43 13.53 -12.22
C THR A 75 -2.60 12.03 -12.01
N GLY A 76 -2.71 11.27 -13.11
CA GLY A 76 -2.74 9.80 -13.04
C GLY A 76 -1.46 9.21 -12.43
N GLU A 77 -0.32 9.85 -12.66
CA GLU A 77 0.97 9.49 -12.06
C GLU A 77 0.91 9.63 -10.53
N GLN A 78 0.37 10.74 -10.05
CA GLN A 78 0.22 11.02 -8.62
C GLN A 78 -0.69 10.02 -7.91
N LEU A 79 -1.82 9.63 -8.53
CA LEU A 79 -2.69 8.57 -8.02
C LEU A 79 -1.98 7.21 -7.98
N ASN A 80 -1.23 6.88 -9.03
CA ASN A 80 -0.52 5.61 -9.14
C ASN A 80 0.60 5.48 -8.08
N ILE A 81 1.41 6.52 -7.89
CA ILE A 81 2.44 6.58 -6.85
C ILE A 81 1.79 6.51 -5.47
N GLY A 82 0.72 7.28 -5.26
CA GLY A 82 -0.05 7.26 -4.01
C GLY A 82 -0.49 5.84 -3.64
N ALA A 83 -1.13 5.11 -4.55
CA ALA A 83 -1.58 3.74 -4.33
C ALA A 83 -0.46 2.81 -3.82
N ARG A 84 0.76 2.95 -4.36
CA ARG A 84 1.94 2.15 -3.96
C ARG A 84 2.47 2.52 -2.59
N LEU A 85 2.49 3.82 -2.28
CA LEU A 85 2.85 4.30 -0.94
C LEU A 85 1.83 3.85 0.12
N ALA A 86 0.53 3.91 -0.21
CA ALA A 86 -0.54 3.44 0.65
C ALA A 86 -0.40 1.94 0.96
N ALA A 87 -0.14 1.11 -0.06
CA ALA A 87 0.06 -0.32 0.14
C ALA A 87 1.31 -0.62 0.98
N ALA A 88 2.44 0.04 0.68
CA ALA A 88 3.68 -0.14 1.43
C ALA A 88 3.59 0.33 2.89
N LEU A 89 2.82 1.38 3.15
CA LEU A 89 2.54 1.86 4.51
C LEU A 89 1.65 0.88 5.28
N ASN A 90 0.54 0.42 4.69
CA ASN A 90 -0.37 -0.55 5.32
C ASN A 90 0.35 -1.87 5.67
N ARG A 91 1.25 -2.31 4.79
CA ARG A 91 2.04 -3.54 4.98
C ARG A 91 3.33 -3.33 5.76
N SER A 92 3.61 -2.10 6.19
CA SER A 92 4.83 -1.69 6.87
C SER A 92 6.13 -2.16 6.18
N THR A 93 6.28 -1.90 4.89
CA THR A 93 7.44 -2.38 4.10
C THR A 93 8.46 -1.29 3.75
N LEU A 94 8.05 -0.02 3.84
CA LEU A 94 8.89 1.15 3.52
C LEU A 94 10.23 1.21 4.30
N LEU A 95 10.31 0.66 5.51
CA LEU A 95 11.57 0.61 6.25
C LEU A 95 12.53 -0.49 5.78
N ASP A 96 12.02 -1.57 5.20
CA ASP A 96 12.81 -2.73 4.81
C ASP A 96 13.20 -2.72 3.34
N ASN A 97 12.37 -2.10 2.49
CA ASN A 97 12.56 -2.10 1.05
C ASN A 97 12.39 -0.69 0.47
N ALA A 98 13.46 -0.18 -0.14
CA ALA A 98 13.48 1.12 -0.82
C ALA A 98 13.02 1.06 -2.28
N GLN A 99 12.55 -0.09 -2.76
CA GLN A 99 12.00 -0.29 -4.11
C GLN A 99 10.56 -0.79 -3.98
N GLN A 100 9.56 0.03 -4.26
CA GLN A 100 8.15 -0.30 -4.03
C GLN A 100 7.36 -0.38 -5.34
N PRO A 101 6.50 -1.39 -5.55
CA PRO A 101 6.31 -2.61 -4.74
C PRO A 101 7.29 -3.74 -5.15
N GLU A 102 8.25 -3.49 -6.03
CA GLU A 102 9.13 -4.54 -6.57
C GLU A 102 10.10 -5.10 -5.52
N GLY A 103 10.28 -6.42 -5.47
CA GLY A 103 11.13 -7.07 -4.47
C GLY A 103 10.46 -7.32 -3.12
N GLU A 104 9.23 -6.83 -2.94
CA GLU A 104 8.40 -7.20 -1.80
C GLU A 104 8.12 -8.71 -1.75
N LYS A 105 8.00 -9.23 -0.53
CA LYS A 105 7.69 -10.65 -0.30
C LYS A 105 6.53 -10.72 0.67
N VAL A 106 5.48 -11.48 0.34
CA VAL A 106 4.27 -11.60 1.17
C VAL A 106 4.59 -11.97 2.61
N LYS A 107 5.58 -12.84 2.83
CA LYS A 107 6.02 -13.26 4.17
C LYS A 107 6.67 -12.16 5.03
N LEU A 108 7.04 -11.02 4.44
CA LEU A 108 7.63 -9.87 5.13
C LEU A 108 6.59 -8.78 5.44
N TYR A 109 5.37 -8.91 4.90
CA TYR A 109 4.30 -7.97 5.21
C TYR A 109 3.96 -8.01 6.69
N TYR A 110 3.65 -6.84 7.23
CA TYR A 110 3.24 -6.67 8.62
C TYR A 110 4.32 -7.08 9.64
N GLY A 111 5.61 -7.01 9.24
CA GLY A 111 6.75 -7.40 10.08
C GLY A 111 7.12 -6.42 11.19
N HIS A 112 6.61 -5.18 11.15
CA HIS A 112 6.87 -4.15 12.16
C HIS A 112 5.78 -4.12 13.23
N ALA A 113 6.14 -3.66 14.43
CA ALA A 113 5.20 -3.50 15.54
C ALA A 113 4.10 -2.48 15.24
N VAL A 114 4.41 -1.45 14.44
CA VAL A 114 3.45 -0.48 13.92
C VAL A 114 3.13 -0.87 12.49
N THR A 115 1.93 -1.41 12.28
CA THR A 115 1.46 -1.91 10.98
C THR A 115 -0.07 -2.00 10.96
N ASN A 116 -0.67 -2.31 9.82
CA ASN A 116 -2.12 -2.53 9.74
C ASN A 116 -2.47 -3.93 10.29
N HIS A 117 -2.63 -4.03 11.61
CA HIS A 117 -2.98 -5.28 12.27
C HIS A 117 -4.37 -5.82 11.89
N TYR A 118 -5.30 -4.96 11.47
CA TYR A 118 -6.58 -5.40 10.94
C TYR A 118 -6.36 -6.19 9.63
N ALA A 119 -5.63 -5.60 8.68
CA ALA A 119 -5.30 -6.27 7.43
C ALA A 119 -4.51 -7.57 7.66
N ARG A 120 -3.51 -7.54 8.53
CA ARG A 120 -2.77 -8.74 8.96
C ARG A 120 -3.70 -9.87 9.40
N ALA A 121 -4.63 -9.58 10.32
CA ALA A 121 -5.58 -10.58 10.82
C ALA A 121 -6.55 -11.07 9.72
N CYS A 122 -7.01 -10.19 8.83
CA CYS A 122 -7.84 -10.57 7.69
C CYS A 122 -7.11 -11.55 6.76
N HIS A 123 -5.85 -11.27 6.39
CA HIS A 123 -5.07 -12.18 5.56
C HIS A 123 -4.76 -13.49 6.28
N GLU A 124 -4.37 -13.47 7.56
CA GLU A 124 -4.07 -14.66 8.36
C GLU A 124 -5.26 -15.63 8.47
N THR A 125 -6.49 -15.10 8.43
CA THR A 125 -7.73 -15.88 8.55
C THR A 125 -8.37 -16.23 7.21
N SER A 126 -7.90 -15.63 6.10
CA SER A 126 -8.46 -15.85 4.78
C SER A 126 -7.85 -17.05 4.09
N VAL A 127 -8.66 -17.76 3.30
CA VAL A 127 -8.19 -18.92 2.52
C VAL A 127 -7.09 -18.48 1.54
N GLY A 128 -5.94 -19.12 1.63
CA GLY A 128 -4.78 -18.80 0.80
C GLY A 128 -4.09 -17.47 1.14
N GLY A 129 -4.45 -16.83 2.26
CA GLY A 129 -3.87 -15.56 2.69
C GLY A 129 -4.39 -14.32 1.94
N ARG A 130 -5.42 -14.48 1.09
CA ARG A 130 -5.88 -13.43 0.17
C ARG A 130 -7.22 -12.86 0.59
N GLY A 131 -7.37 -11.54 0.46
CA GLY A 131 -8.59 -10.79 0.73
C GLY A 131 -8.34 -9.29 0.56
N TYR A 132 -9.40 -8.50 0.48
CA TYR A 132 -9.30 -7.05 0.32
C TYR A 132 -9.51 -6.36 1.67
N ALA A 133 -8.43 -6.02 2.38
CA ALA A 133 -8.52 -5.48 3.73
C ALA A 133 -8.28 -3.97 3.84
N PHE A 134 -7.70 -3.35 2.81
CA PHE A 134 -7.49 -1.90 2.72
C PHE A 134 -7.47 -1.45 1.25
N PRO A 135 -7.70 -0.16 0.93
CA PRO A 135 -7.57 0.34 -0.44
C PRO A 135 -6.18 0.05 -1.01
N TYR A 136 -6.12 -0.44 -2.25
CA TYR A 136 -4.89 -0.81 -2.94
C TYR A 136 -4.20 -2.09 -2.43
N ASP A 137 -4.94 -3.01 -1.82
CA ASP A 137 -4.44 -4.36 -1.49
C ASP A 137 -4.08 -5.20 -2.73
N ASP A 138 -4.54 -4.77 -3.91
CA ASP A 138 -4.19 -5.29 -5.22
C ASP A 138 -2.81 -4.83 -5.73
N VAL A 139 -2.17 -3.86 -5.07
CA VAL A 139 -0.78 -3.49 -5.38
C VAL A 139 0.14 -4.61 -4.91
N GLY A 140 1.05 -5.07 -5.78
CA GLY A 140 2.04 -6.09 -5.44
C GLY A 140 3.25 -6.03 -6.35
N ALA A 141 4.30 -6.78 -5.99
CA ALA A 141 5.47 -6.97 -6.84
C ALA A 141 5.03 -7.53 -8.21
N SER A 142 5.69 -7.09 -9.28
CA SER A 142 5.32 -7.51 -10.64
C SER A 142 5.70 -8.96 -10.96
N ARG A 143 6.60 -9.55 -10.15
CA ARG A 143 7.16 -10.87 -10.35
C ARG A 143 7.06 -11.72 -9.09
N ASP A 144 6.84 -13.01 -9.31
CA ASP A 144 7.08 -14.08 -8.34
C ASP A 144 6.34 -13.97 -6.99
N GLN A 145 5.27 -13.16 -6.92
CA GLN A 145 4.40 -13.07 -5.74
C GLN A 145 2.93 -13.18 -6.14
N PRO A 146 2.11 -13.92 -5.38
CA PRO A 146 0.68 -13.99 -5.62
C PRO A 146 -0.02 -12.68 -5.26
N ASP A 147 -1.00 -12.28 -6.07
CA ASP A 147 -1.97 -11.24 -5.71
C ASP A 147 -2.57 -11.52 -4.32
N GLN A 148 -2.69 -10.46 -3.51
CA GLN A 148 -3.22 -10.54 -2.15
C GLN A 148 -4.68 -10.09 -2.06
N SER A 149 -5.22 -9.40 -3.07
CA SER A 149 -6.56 -8.80 -3.04
C SER A 149 -7.71 -9.81 -3.09
N GLY A 150 -7.40 -11.09 -3.37
CA GLY A 150 -8.41 -12.15 -3.52
C GLY A 150 -9.14 -12.06 -4.85
N PHE A 151 -8.61 -11.27 -5.79
CA PHE A 151 -9.20 -11.08 -7.10
C PHE A 151 -9.15 -12.37 -7.92
N VAL A 152 -10.27 -12.68 -8.56
CA VAL A 152 -10.40 -13.78 -9.51
C VAL A 152 -10.88 -13.24 -10.84
N ASN A 153 -10.26 -13.69 -11.93
CA ASN A 153 -10.68 -13.39 -13.29
C ASN A 153 -10.67 -14.65 -14.16
N ALA A 154 -11.48 -14.63 -15.21
CA ALA A 154 -11.45 -15.65 -16.26
C ALA A 154 -11.82 -14.98 -17.59
N PRO A 155 -11.10 -15.26 -18.70
CA PRO A 155 -11.41 -14.67 -20.00
C PRO A 155 -12.76 -15.15 -20.56
N ASN A 156 -13.19 -16.36 -20.19
CA ASN A 156 -14.47 -16.97 -20.57
C ASN A 156 -15.08 -17.69 -19.35
N PRO A 157 -15.66 -16.96 -18.37
CA PRO A 157 -16.17 -17.57 -17.14
C PRO A 157 -17.35 -18.50 -17.42
N ARG A 158 -17.42 -19.63 -16.71
CA ARG A 158 -18.55 -20.58 -16.78
C ARG A 158 -19.39 -20.62 -15.51
N GLU A 159 -18.75 -20.48 -14.35
CA GLU A 159 -19.39 -20.56 -13.04
C GLU A 159 -18.62 -19.68 -12.04
N LEU A 160 -19.37 -19.06 -11.12
CA LEU A 160 -18.85 -18.38 -9.94
C LEU A 160 -19.57 -18.94 -8.72
N THR A 161 -18.84 -19.65 -7.86
CA THR A 161 -19.39 -20.21 -6.63
C THR A 161 -19.13 -19.28 -5.46
N ILE A 162 -20.18 -18.91 -4.74
CA ILE A 162 -20.12 -18.05 -3.55
C ILE A 162 -20.52 -18.88 -2.33
N GLY A 163 -19.57 -19.14 -1.44
CA GLY A 163 -19.83 -19.78 -0.15
C GLY A 163 -20.07 -18.74 0.95
N VAL A 164 -21.07 -18.95 1.80
CA VAL A 164 -21.36 -18.11 2.97
C VAL A 164 -21.21 -18.95 4.24
N GLY A 165 -20.34 -18.53 5.16
CA GLY A 165 -20.23 -19.10 6.52
C GLY A 165 -19.17 -20.19 6.73
N LYS A 166 -18.83 -21.02 5.73
CA LYS A 166 -17.73 -22.00 5.79
C LYS A 166 -16.91 -21.92 4.50
N PRO A 167 -15.56 -22.06 4.54
CA PRO A 167 -14.79 -22.34 3.33
C PRO A 167 -15.39 -23.53 2.59
N LEU A 168 -15.58 -23.42 1.28
CA LEU A 168 -15.96 -24.57 0.46
C LEU A 168 -14.89 -25.65 0.66
N ASP A 169 -15.30 -26.85 1.07
CA ASP A 169 -14.38 -27.98 1.14
C ASP A 169 -13.79 -28.16 -0.27
N GLY A 170 -12.46 -28.06 -0.37
CA GLY A 170 -11.72 -28.22 -1.63
C GLY A 170 -11.67 -29.66 -2.10
#